data_AF-A0AA38JAS2-F1
#
_entry.id   AF-A0AA38JAS2-F1
#
_cell.length_a   1.000
_cell.length_b   1.000
_cell.length_c   1.000
_cell.angle_alpha   90.00
_cell.angle_beta   90.00
_cell.angle_gamma   90.00
#
_symmetry.space_group_name_H-M   'P 1'
#
loop_
_entity.id
_entity.type
_entity.pdbx_description
1 polymer ?
#
loop_
_entity_poly.entity_id
_entity_poly.type
_entity_poly.pdbx_seq_one_letter_code
_entity_poly.pdbx_strand_id
1 'polypeptide(L)'
;MLNLLIAVVVTILSLFYAYHSTVPQDRIIRDAYGQISVINQLDFNVIGAVNSFRDDPHHRYFNPTNHTTPFFQVFEDEFLDVIGSNPSLNVISFDPTFAFAHEAPVWVPDTDEIFFCSNAGGDLGRSDIGHNNQVAKLSMKEVAQAMAEGPVDVNVPQSVQMTNGGTGLYKGQILLTNEGRGDQPANLVLMNPYSPYNVSILLNHFYGRQFNSLNDVKVHSSGTIFFTDVPYGYYQHFKPKPQLPNQVYSFNPRTGAIRVVADQLDKPNGLAFARDYKTVYVADTGSLIGKFGHDLTLPATIQEFDVDPKTLAFKNRRVFAYADSGAPDGLGVDEFGNVYGACFDGVNVWNPSGTLIGKFFLGTKSANFAFAGKGRLVILAETKIYLAQIKAGGMSLMYG
;
A
#
# COMPACT_ATOMS: atom_id res chain seq x y z
N MET A 1 -24.85 20.41 53.19
CA MET A 1 -25.00 19.77 51.86
C MET A 1 -24.04 20.30 50.79
N LEU A 2 -23.37 21.45 50.96
CA LEU A 2 -22.48 22.01 49.93
C LEU A 2 -21.05 21.42 49.94
N ASN A 3 -20.56 20.94 51.09
CA ASN A 3 -19.20 20.39 51.21
C ASN A 3 -19.04 18.95 50.70
N LEU A 4 -20.13 18.21 50.49
CA LEU A 4 -20.07 16.84 49.96
C LEU A 4 -20.00 16.80 48.43
N LEU A 5 -20.52 17.84 47.75
CA LEU A 5 -20.51 17.92 46.28
C LEU A 5 -19.12 18.25 45.73
N ILE A 6 -18.35 19.09 46.44
CA ILE A 6 -16.99 19.48 46.01
C ILE A 6 -16.02 18.31 46.15
N ALA A 7 -16.15 17.47 47.19
CA ALA A 7 -15.31 16.29 47.35
C ALA A 7 -15.55 15.24 46.25
N VAL A 8 -16.80 15.05 45.80
CA VAL A 8 -17.11 14.08 44.73
C VAL A 8 -16.61 14.56 43.37
N VAL A 9 -16.70 15.86 43.07
CA VAL A 9 -16.20 16.43 41.81
C VAL A 9 -14.66 16.39 41.73
N VAL A 10 -13.96 16.68 42.83
CA VAL A 10 -12.49 16.59 42.87
C VAL A 10 -12.01 15.13 42.76
N THR A 11 -12.74 14.16 43.31
CA THR A 11 -12.39 12.74 43.21
C THR A 11 -12.65 12.16 41.82
N ILE A 12 -13.68 12.63 41.11
CA ILE A 12 -13.95 12.22 39.72
C ILE A 12 -12.91 12.86 38.76
N LEU A 13 -12.54 14.12 38.96
CA LEU A 13 -11.49 14.77 38.15
C LEU A 13 -10.10 14.14 38.36
N SER A 14 -9.77 13.72 39.58
CA SER A 14 -8.50 13.02 39.84
C SER A 14 -8.51 11.57 39.34
N LEU A 15 -9.67 10.90 39.28
CA LEU A 15 -9.81 9.60 38.62
C LEU A 15 -9.69 9.70 37.09
N PHE A 16 -10.21 10.76 36.46
CA PHE A 16 -10.00 11.01 35.03
C PHE A 16 -8.54 11.35 34.69
N TYR A 17 -7.86 12.10 35.56
CA TYR A 17 -6.43 12.42 35.38
C TYR A 17 -5.53 11.19 35.62
N ALA A 18 -5.88 10.32 36.59
CA ALA A 18 -5.14 9.10 36.88
C ALA A 18 -5.39 7.97 35.85
N TYR A 19 -6.51 7.98 35.13
CA TYR A 19 -6.75 7.06 34.02
C TYR A 19 -6.04 7.48 32.72
N HIS A 20 -5.61 8.75 32.62
CA HIS A 20 -4.87 9.30 31.46
C HIS A 20 -3.36 9.42 31.69
N SER A 21 -2.84 8.82 32.76
CA SER A 21 -1.42 8.83 33.09
C SER A 21 -0.79 7.44 33.12
N THR A 22 -1.28 6.49 32.32
CA THR A 22 -0.40 5.41 31.88
C THR A 22 0.37 5.89 30.67
N VAL A 23 1.39 6.73 30.93
CA VAL A 23 2.64 6.58 30.17
C VAL A 23 2.92 5.07 30.18
N PRO A 24 3.16 4.41 29.04
CA PRO A 24 3.36 2.97 29.03
C PRO A 24 4.41 2.60 30.07
N GLN A 25 4.02 1.86 31.10
CA GLN A 25 4.99 1.31 32.04
C GLN A 25 5.99 0.49 31.21
N ASP A 26 7.26 0.88 31.28
CA ASP A 26 8.46 0.14 30.89
C ASP A 26 8.71 -0.20 29.41
N ARG A 27 8.16 0.55 28.42
CA ARG A 27 8.65 0.43 27.03
C ARG A 27 9.83 1.38 26.78
N ILE A 28 11.05 0.82 26.72
CA ILE A 28 12.23 1.58 26.30
C ILE A 28 12.24 1.66 24.77
N ILE A 29 11.78 2.81 24.25
CA ILE A 29 11.85 3.14 22.83
C ILE A 29 12.88 4.24 22.66
N ARG A 30 13.92 3.94 21.90
CA ARG A 30 14.96 4.89 21.54
C ARG A 30 14.48 5.65 20.32
N ASP A 31 14.15 6.92 20.55
CA ASP A 31 13.98 7.86 19.45
C ASP A 31 15.33 8.53 19.10
N ALA A 32 16.28 7.71 18.66
CA ALA A 32 17.65 8.16 18.38
C ALA A 32 17.72 9.24 17.29
N TYR A 33 16.70 9.31 16.44
CA TYR A 33 16.64 10.20 15.29
C TYR A 33 15.61 11.33 15.44
N GLY A 34 14.88 11.38 16.56
CA GLY A 34 13.79 12.33 16.75
C GLY A 34 12.71 12.16 15.68
N GLN A 35 12.34 10.92 15.37
CA GLN A 35 11.38 10.54 14.33
C GLN A 35 10.10 9.94 14.92
N ILE A 36 9.85 10.03 16.22
CA ILE A 36 8.61 9.50 16.81
C ILE A 36 7.74 10.64 17.31
N SER A 37 6.54 10.74 16.75
CA SER A 37 5.54 11.72 17.19
C SER A 37 4.28 11.01 17.67
N VAL A 38 4.00 11.12 18.98
CA VAL A 38 2.80 10.56 19.60
C VAL A 38 1.66 11.55 19.50
N ILE A 39 0.51 11.07 19.01
CA ILE A 39 -0.71 11.85 18.84
C ILE A 39 -1.65 11.54 20.01
N ASN A 40 -1.90 12.54 20.86
CA ASN A 40 -3.00 12.45 21.80
C ASN A 40 -4.32 12.72 21.06
N GLN A 41 -5.03 11.66 20.68
CA GLN A 41 -6.24 11.77 19.86
C GLN A 41 -7.32 12.64 20.51
N LEU A 42 -7.42 12.67 21.84
CA LEU A 42 -8.41 13.50 22.54
C LEU A 42 -8.22 15.00 22.28
N ASP A 43 -6.98 15.45 22.09
CA ASP A 43 -6.67 16.85 21.80
C ASP A 43 -7.14 17.27 20.39
N PHE A 44 -7.35 16.30 19.50
CA PHE A 44 -7.67 16.53 18.08
C PHE A 44 -9.07 16.07 17.67
N ASN A 45 -9.79 15.36 18.55
CA ASN A 45 -11.19 14.98 18.33
C ASN A 45 -12.14 16.18 18.27
N VAL A 46 -11.73 17.32 18.84
CA VAL A 46 -12.52 18.56 18.84
C VAL A 46 -11.73 19.68 18.17
N ILE A 47 -12.27 20.23 17.08
CA ILE A 47 -11.73 21.43 16.44
C ILE A 47 -12.09 22.64 17.31
N GLY A 48 -11.08 23.22 17.98
CA GLY A 48 -11.23 24.46 18.75
C GLY A 48 -11.39 25.70 17.85
N ALA A 49 -11.70 26.84 18.46
CA ALA A 49 -12.00 28.10 17.76
C ALA A 49 -10.87 28.64 16.85
N VAL A 50 -9.65 28.13 17.00
CA VAL A 50 -8.46 28.55 16.25
C VAL A 50 -8.03 27.54 15.17
N ASN A 51 -8.65 26.35 15.12
CA ASN A 51 -8.33 25.30 14.16
C ASN A 51 -9.34 25.32 13.00
N SER A 52 -8.89 25.00 11.78
CA SER A 52 -9.73 24.90 10.59
C SER A 52 -9.93 23.45 10.15
N PHE A 53 -11.03 23.17 9.45
CA PHE A 53 -11.21 21.89 8.77
C PHE A 53 -10.12 21.65 7.71
N ARG A 54 -9.78 20.38 7.47
CA ARG A 54 -8.99 19.97 6.30
C ARG A 54 -9.94 19.83 5.12
N ASP A 55 -9.96 20.84 4.26
CA ASP A 55 -10.77 20.94 3.04
C ASP A 55 -10.17 20.18 1.85
N ASP A 56 -8.88 19.83 1.92
CA ASP A 56 -8.18 19.05 0.89
C ASP A 56 -7.26 18.01 1.54
N PRO A 57 -7.76 16.81 1.89
CA PRO A 57 -6.96 15.75 2.48
C PRO A 57 -5.98 15.10 1.48
N HIS A 58 -5.96 15.52 0.20
CA HIS A 58 -4.96 15.08 -0.78
C HIS A 58 -3.69 15.94 -0.75
N HIS A 59 -3.77 17.20 -0.29
CA HIS A 59 -2.62 18.11 -0.23
C HIS A 59 -2.36 18.70 1.17
N ARG A 60 -3.33 18.63 2.09
CA ARG A 60 -3.20 19.06 3.49
C ARG A 60 -3.29 17.85 4.42
N TYR A 61 -2.13 17.28 4.72
CA TYR A 61 -2.02 16.07 5.56
C TYR A 61 -2.19 16.37 7.05
N PHE A 62 -2.64 15.37 7.80
CA PHE A 62 -2.83 15.47 9.25
C PHE A 62 -1.48 15.38 10.00
N ASN A 63 -0.81 16.51 10.21
CA ASN A 63 0.42 16.64 11.00
C ASN A 63 0.27 17.68 12.12
N PRO A 64 -0.54 17.40 13.15
CA PRO A 64 -0.90 18.40 14.17
C PRO A 64 0.25 18.77 15.11
N THR A 65 1.28 17.94 15.21
CA THR A 65 2.49 18.20 16.00
C THR A 65 3.54 19.00 15.23
N ASN A 66 3.27 19.32 13.95
CA ASN A 66 4.17 20.02 13.04
C ASN A 66 5.57 19.37 12.98
N HIS A 67 5.61 18.05 13.11
CA HIS A 67 6.85 17.30 13.13
C HIS A 67 7.48 17.29 11.73
N THR A 68 8.81 17.39 11.66
CA THR A 68 9.52 17.37 10.36
C THR A 68 9.50 15.97 9.77
N THR A 69 9.25 15.87 8.47
CA THR A 69 9.16 14.60 7.73
C THR A 69 10.52 14.10 7.25
N PRO A 70 10.73 12.78 7.16
CA PRO A 70 9.78 11.70 7.51
C PRO A 70 9.84 11.31 8.99
N PHE A 71 8.71 10.83 9.54
CA PHE A 71 8.60 10.38 10.94
C PHE A 71 7.51 9.31 11.13
N PHE A 72 7.52 8.62 12.27
CA PHE A 72 6.49 7.71 12.73
C PHE A 72 5.44 8.49 13.52
N GLN A 73 4.21 8.54 13.01
CA GLN A 73 3.07 9.14 13.71
C GLN A 73 2.33 8.04 14.47
N VAL A 74 2.35 8.08 15.80
CA VAL A 74 1.79 7.05 16.69
C VAL A 74 0.43 7.51 17.19
N PHE A 75 -0.64 6.77 16.85
CA PHE A 75 -1.99 7.03 17.34
C PHE A 75 -2.36 6.13 18.52
N GLU A 76 -1.87 4.88 18.50
CA GLU A 76 -2.10 3.86 19.53
C GLU A 76 -0.79 3.20 19.94
N ASP A 77 -0.67 2.81 21.22
CA ASP A 77 0.54 2.19 21.78
C ASP A 77 0.96 0.90 21.08
N GLU A 78 0.01 0.16 20.49
CA GLU A 78 0.30 -1.07 19.75
C GLU A 78 1.14 -0.82 18.48
N PHE A 79 1.15 0.39 17.91
CA PHE A 79 2.06 0.72 16.82
C PHE A 79 3.53 0.74 17.27
N LEU A 80 3.78 0.92 18.57
CA LEU A 80 5.12 0.79 19.13
C LEU A 80 5.64 -0.65 19.07
N ASP A 81 4.75 -1.65 19.06
CA ASP A 81 5.13 -3.05 18.82
C ASP A 81 5.52 -3.33 17.36
N VAL A 82 4.94 -2.56 16.43
CA VAL A 82 5.26 -2.60 15.01
C VAL A 82 6.66 -2.02 14.75
N ILE A 83 6.92 -0.80 15.23
CA ILE A 83 8.18 -0.09 14.93
C ILE A 83 9.35 -0.59 15.80
N GLY A 84 9.08 -1.08 17.02
CA GLY A 84 10.10 -1.62 17.91
C GLY A 84 10.89 -0.57 18.68
N SER A 85 12.02 -1.00 19.27
CA SER A 85 12.76 -0.20 20.25
C SER A 85 13.79 0.77 19.68
N ASN A 86 14.13 0.67 18.40
CA ASN A 86 15.10 1.57 17.75
C ASN A 86 14.77 1.74 16.25
N PRO A 87 13.58 2.29 15.94
CA PRO A 87 13.14 2.42 14.56
C PRO A 87 13.88 3.55 13.84
N SER A 88 13.93 3.47 12.50
CA SER A 88 14.40 4.57 11.66
C SER A 88 13.64 4.62 10.34
N LEU A 89 13.51 5.80 9.74
CA LEU A 89 12.84 5.99 8.46
C LEU A 89 13.66 6.95 7.59
N ASN A 90 14.31 6.42 6.56
CA ASN A 90 15.31 7.16 5.79
C ASN A 90 15.03 7.12 4.29
N VAL A 91 15.36 8.20 3.58
CA VAL A 91 15.41 8.18 2.11
C VAL A 91 16.66 7.41 1.68
N ILE A 92 16.49 6.42 0.80
CA ILE A 92 17.58 5.59 0.27
C ILE A 92 17.82 5.78 -1.23
N SER A 93 16.90 6.46 -1.93
CA SER A 93 17.09 6.87 -3.32
C SER A 93 16.18 8.06 -3.63
N PHE A 94 16.62 8.97 -4.50
CA PHE A 94 15.91 10.19 -4.87
C PHE A 94 16.27 10.67 -6.28
N ASP A 95 15.25 11.00 -7.07
CA ASP A 95 15.34 11.70 -8.36
C ASP A 95 14.10 12.60 -8.50
N PRO A 96 14.23 13.92 -8.37
CA PRO A 96 13.09 14.84 -8.45
C PRO A 96 12.50 14.95 -9.86
N THR A 97 13.19 14.44 -10.88
CA THR A 97 12.82 14.58 -12.29
C THR A 97 12.17 13.34 -12.88
N PHE A 98 11.99 12.30 -12.06
CA PHE A 98 11.45 11.03 -12.49
C PHE A 98 10.67 10.36 -11.36
N ALA A 99 9.42 10.00 -11.60
CA ALA A 99 8.63 9.18 -10.70
C ALA A 99 9.02 7.70 -10.83
N PHE A 100 10.28 7.36 -10.54
CA PHE A 100 10.86 6.03 -10.75
C PHE A 100 10.38 4.98 -9.74
N ALA A 101 9.88 5.40 -8.58
CA ALA A 101 9.48 4.55 -7.46
C ALA A 101 7.96 4.65 -7.26
N HIS A 102 7.19 3.96 -8.09
CA HIS A 102 5.73 3.99 -8.03
C HIS A 102 5.17 2.68 -7.49
N GLU A 103 5.38 1.57 -8.20
CA GLU A 103 4.54 0.37 -8.06
C GLU A 103 5.31 -0.95 -8.19
N ALA A 104 4.63 -2.09 -8.02
CA ALA A 104 5.20 -3.46 -8.04
C ALA A 104 6.42 -3.70 -7.11
N PRO A 105 6.47 -3.21 -5.86
CA PRO A 105 7.57 -3.56 -4.96
C PRO A 105 7.56 -5.07 -4.66
N VAL A 106 8.55 -5.80 -5.16
CA VAL A 106 8.71 -7.24 -4.92
C VAL A 106 10.14 -7.53 -4.49
N TRP A 107 10.31 -8.04 -3.27
CA TRP A 107 11.60 -8.43 -2.75
C TRP A 107 11.96 -9.86 -3.16
N VAL A 108 13.18 -10.04 -3.66
CA VAL A 108 13.77 -11.33 -4.05
C VAL A 108 14.80 -11.72 -2.99
N PRO A 109 14.50 -12.68 -2.10
CA PRO A 109 15.38 -13.01 -0.96
C PRO A 109 16.77 -13.48 -1.38
N ASP A 110 16.85 -14.26 -2.46
CA ASP A 110 18.08 -14.92 -2.91
C ASP A 110 19.16 -13.91 -3.35
N THR A 111 18.76 -12.76 -3.91
CA THR A 111 19.68 -11.70 -4.31
C THR A 111 19.68 -10.50 -3.35
N ASP A 112 18.76 -10.48 -2.39
CA ASP A 112 18.45 -9.34 -1.53
C ASP A 112 18.16 -8.06 -2.32
N GLU A 113 17.42 -8.19 -3.43
CA GLU A 113 17.04 -7.07 -4.30
C GLU A 113 15.53 -6.82 -4.21
N ILE A 114 15.13 -5.55 -4.27
CA ILE A 114 13.73 -5.17 -4.45
C ILE A 114 13.51 -4.70 -5.88
N PHE A 115 12.56 -5.31 -6.58
CA PHE A 115 12.07 -4.92 -7.90
C PHE A 115 10.89 -3.98 -7.74
N PHE A 116 10.70 -3.07 -8.68
CA PHE A 116 9.57 -2.12 -8.72
C PHE A 116 9.49 -1.48 -10.12
N CYS A 117 8.48 -0.65 -10.35
CA CYS A 117 8.35 0.10 -11.58
C CYS A 117 8.04 1.59 -11.35
N SER A 118 8.36 2.38 -12.37
CA SER A 118 8.05 3.80 -12.44
C SER A 118 6.58 4.05 -12.71
N ASN A 119 6.12 5.26 -12.42
CA ASN A 119 4.74 5.68 -12.69
C ASN A 119 4.44 5.64 -14.20
N ALA A 120 3.23 5.21 -14.55
CA ALA A 120 2.73 5.19 -15.92
C ALA A 120 2.03 6.51 -16.25
N GLY A 121 2.49 7.22 -17.28
CA GLY A 121 1.94 8.51 -17.65
C GLY A 121 2.30 9.65 -16.68
N GLY A 122 1.60 10.78 -16.81
CA GLY A 122 1.83 11.98 -16.01
C GLY A 122 3.16 12.68 -16.31
N ASP A 123 3.36 13.85 -15.70
CA ASP A 123 4.49 14.74 -16.03
C ASP A 123 5.85 14.13 -15.67
N LEU A 124 5.91 13.31 -14.61
CA LEU A 124 7.14 12.69 -14.12
C LEU A 124 7.27 11.21 -14.48
N GLY A 125 6.27 10.55 -15.08
CA GLY A 125 6.34 9.09 -15.34
C GLY A 125 7.20 8.71 -16.55
N ARG A 126 7.61 9.67 -17.39
CA ARG A 126 8.43 9.47 -18.60
C ARG A 126 7.91 8.37 -19.54
N SER A 127 6.60 8.13 -19.51
CA SER A 127 5.91 7.09 -20.25
C SER A 127 4.57 7.64 -20.76
N ASP A 128 4.10 7.11 -21.89
CA ASP A 128 2.87 7.55 -22.55
C ASP A 128 2.41 6.46 -23.54
N ILE A 129 1.49 6.78 -24.45
CA ILE A 129 1.04 5.81 -25.46
C ILE A 129 2.18 5.30 -26.37
N GLY A 130 3.25 6.09 -26.56
CA GLY A 130 4.44 5.78 -27.36
C GLY A 130 5.63 5.25 -26.55
N HIS A 131 5.70 5.49 -25.25
CA HIS A 131 6.82 5.10 -24.37
C HIS A 131 6.39 4.22 -23.18
N ASN A 132 7.11 3.13 -22.93
CA ASN A 132 6.79 2.21 -21.84
C ASN A 132 7.28 2.80 -20.50
N ASN A 133 6.67 2.41 -19.39
CA ASN A 133 7.26 2.69 -18.08
C ASN A 133 8.46 1.76 -17.81
N GLN A 134 9.22 2.07 -16.76
CA GLN A 134 10.50 1.43 -16.47
C GLN A 134 10.34 0.46 -15.31
N VAL A 135 10.81 -0.77 -15.48
CA VAL A 135 11.02 -1.72 -14.38
C VAL A 135 12.46 -1.59 -13.93
N ALA A 136 12.68 -1.51 -12.62
CA ALA A 136 13.99 -1.37 -12.02
C ALA A 136 14.12 -2.27 -10.79
N LYS A 137 15.35 -2.40 -10.30
CA LYS A 137 15.66 -3.07 -9.04
C LYS A 137 16.68 -2.30 -8.23
N LEU A 138 16.67 -2.50 -6.92
CA LEU A 138 17.63 -1.92 -5.98
C LEU A 138 18.16 -2.99 -5.02
N SER A 139 19.48 -3.02 -4.84
CA SER A 139 20.14 -3.95 -3.91
C SER A 139 20.00 -3.47 -2.47
N MET A 140 19.28 -4.23 -1.63
CA MET A 140 19.13 -3.90 -0.22
C MET A 140 20.42 -4.13 0.57
N LYS A 141 21.28 -5.02 0.08
CA LYS A 141 22.63 -5.21 0.61
C LYS A 141 23.51 -3.98 0.41
N GLU A 142 23.51 -3.40 -0.78
CA GLU A 142 24.28 -2.19 -1.08
C GLU A 142 23.72 -0.97 -0.33
N VAL A 143 22.39 -0.87 -0.20
CA VAL A 143 21.75 0.14 0.65
C VAL A 143 22.23 0.04 2.09
N ALA A 144 22.25 -1.18 2.67
CA ALA A 144 22.72 -1.39 4.04
C ALA A 144 24.22 -1.06 4.23
N GLN A 145 25.02 -1.17 3.16
CA GLN A 145 26.44 -0.83 3.16
C GLN A 145 26.71 0.64 2.80
N ALA A 146 25.67 1.44 2.56
CA ALA A 146 25.77 2.80 2.01
C ALA A 146 26.58 2.87 0.71
N MET A 147 26.47 1.83 -0.12
CA MET A 147 27.17 1.65 -1.39
C MET A 147 26.25 1.71 -2.61
N ALA A 148 24.93 1.79 -2.41
CA ALA A 148 23.98 1.81 -3.51
C ALA A 148 24.15 3.08 -4.36
N GLU A 149 24.44 2.91 -5.65
CA GLU A 149 24.50 4.00 -6.62
C GLU A 149 23.10 4.42 -7.11
N GLY A 150 22.08 3.63 -6.78
CA GLY A 150 20.68 3.85 -7.15
C GLY A 150 20.06 2.63 -7.81
N PRO A 151 18.81 2.75 -8.29
CA PRO A 151 18.13 1.69 -9.01
C PRO A 151 18.81 1.33 -10.34
N VAL A 152 18.72 0.06 -10.70
CA VAL A 152 19.22 -0.50 -11.96
C VAL A 152 18.06 -0.98 -12.81
N ASP A 153 18.09 -0.61 -14.09
CA ASP A 153 17.03 -0.95 -15.04
C ASP A 153 16.95 -2.45 -15.33
N VAL A 154 15.73 -2.96 -15.37
CA VAL A 154 15.40 -4.33 -15.76
C VAL A 154 14.81 -4.27 -17.16
N ASN A 155 15.54 -4.79 -18.13
CA ASN A 155 15.10 -4.81 -19.51
C ASN A 155 14.01 -5.88 -19.72
N VAL A 156 12.75 -5.45 -19.69
CA VAL A 156 11.59 -6.31 -19.93
C VAL A 156 11.21 -6.35 -21.43
N PRO A 157 10.69 -7.47 -21.94
CA PRO A 157 10.29 -7.58 -23.34
C PRO A 157 9.07 -6.71 -23.66
N GLN A 158 8.85 -6.43 -24.96
CA GLN A 158 7.71 -5.62 -25.45
C GLN A 158 6.33 -6.18 -25.09
N SER A 159 6.22 -7.44 -24.65
CA SER A 159 4.95 -7.98 -24.14
C SER A 159 4.57 -7.45 -22.75
N VAL A 160 5.52 -6.89 -22.01
CA VAL A 160 5.34 -6.30 -20.67
C VAL A 160 5.22 -4.80 -20.84
N GLN A 161 4.01 -4.26 -20.70
CA GLN A 161 3.70 -2.87 -21.04
C GLN A 161 2.94 -2.20 -19.90
N MET A 162 3.44 -1.05 -19.46
CA MET A 162 2.92 -0.30 -18.32
C MET A 162 2.78 -1.22 -17.11
N THR A 163 3.93 -1.74 -16.64
CA THR A 163 3.96 -2.60 -15.43
C THR A 163 3.37 -1.79 -14.28
N ASN A 164 2.47 -2.39 -13.52
CA ASN A 164 1.87 -1.72 -12.37
C ASN A 164 2.10 -2.55 -11.12
N GLY A 165 1.19 -3.43 -10.73
CA GLY A 165 1.35 -4.25 -9.54
C GLY A 165 2.25 -5.48 -9.70
N GLY A 166 2.62 -6.04 -8.55
CA GLY A 166 3.53 -7.17 -8.47
C GLY A 166 3.42 -7.92 -7.15
N THR A 167 3.68 -9.22 -7.19
CA THR A 167 3.80 -10.05 -5.99
C THR A 167 4.75 -11.23 -6.24
N GLY A 168 5.13 -11.91 -5.16
CA GLY A 168 5.84 -13.17 -5.24
C GLY A 168 6.98 -13.30 -4.24
N LEU A 169 7.82 -14.32 -4.40
CA LEU A 169 7.88 -15.16 -5.61
C LEU A 169 6.78 -16.22 -5.72
N TYR A 170 6.12 -16.31 -6.87
CA TYR A 170 5.24 -17.44 -7.23
C TYR A 170 6.02 -18.45 -8.07
N LYS A 171 6.27 -19.64 -7.53
CA LYS A 171 7.11 -20.67 -8.17
C LYS A 171 8.48 -20.13 -8.58
N GLY A 172 9.12 -19.38 -7.69
CA GLY A 172 10.43 -18.75 -7.91
C GLY A 172 10.44 -17.60 -8.92
N GLN A 173 9.27 -17.12 -9.38
CA GLN A 173 9.17 -16.03 -10.35
C GLN A 173 8.38 -14.85 -9.78
N ILE A 174 8.67 -13.65 -10.27
CA ILE A 174 7.90 -12.45 -9.94
C ILE A 174 6.62 -12.51 -10.78
N LEU A 175 5.46 -12.38 -10.14
CA LEU A 175 4.17 -12.26 -10.82
C LEU A 175 3.84 -10.78 -10.95
N LEU A 176 3.69 -10.30 -12.19
CA LEU A 176 3.41 -8.90 -12.49
C LEU A 176 2.04 -8.74 -13.17
N THR A 177 1.37 -7.64 -12.86
CA THR A 177 0.26 -7.08 -13.62
C THR A 177 0.77 -5.94 -14.51
N ASN A 178 0.31 -5.95 -15.75
CA ASN A 178 0.64 -4.95 -16.74
C ASN A 178 -0.65 -4.31 -17.24
N GLU A 179 -0.71 -2.99 -17.26
CA GLU A 179 -1.89 -2.22 -17.67
C GLU A 179 -2.14 -2.27 -19.18
N GLY A 180 -1.12 -2.65 -19.95
CA GLY A 180 -1.13 -2.61 -21.41
C GLY A 180 -0.92 -1.20 -21.94
N ARG A 181 -0.87 -1.06 -23.27
CA ARG A 181 -0.56 0.23 -23.91
C ARG A 181 -1.08 0.28 -25.34
N GLY A 182 -1.95 1.23 -25.65
CA GLY A 182 -2.71 1.29 -26.90
C GLY A 182 -3.47 -0.03 -27.11
N ASP A 183 -3.22 -0.65 -28.26
CA ASP A 183 -3.78 -1.94 -28.66
C ASP A 183 -3.09 -3.13 -27.98
N GLN A 184 -1.98 -2.92 -27.29
CA GLN A 184 -1.33 -3.98 -26.52
C GLN A 184 -2.16 -4.30 -25.28
N PRO A 185 -2.50 -5.58 -25.04
CA PRO A 185 -3.42 -5.96 -23.99
C PRO A 185 -2.77 -5.84 -22.61
N ALA A 186 -3.57 -5.45 -21.63
CA ALA A 186 -3.22 -5.65 -20.23
C ALA A 186 -3.04 -7.16 -19.97
N ASN A 187 -2.08 -7.54 -19.12
CA ASN A 187 -1.77 -8.96 -18.94
C ASN A 187 -1.15 -9.29 -17.57
N LEU A 188 -1.27 -10.56 -17.20
CA LEU A 188 -0.55 -11.18 -16.08
C LEU A 188 0.64 -11.94 -16.63
N VAL A 189 1.81 -11.75 -16.03
CA VAL A 189 3.05 -12.43 -16.46
C VAL A 189 3.84 -12.98 -15.29
N LEU A 190 4.56 -14.06 -15.55
CA LEU A 190 5.68 -14.49 -14.71
C LEU A 190 6.97 -13.96 -15.30
N MET A 191 7.78 -13.30 -14.51
CA MET A 191 9.11 -12.82 -14.86
C MET A 191 10.14 -13.56 -14.01
N ASN A 192 11.17 -14.09 -14.66
CA ASN A 192 12.34 -14.61 -13.98
C ASN A 192 13.08 -13.46 -13.29
N PRO A 193 13.35 -13.50 -11.96
CA PRO A 193 14.07 -12.43 -11.26
C PRO A 193 15.56 -12.36 -11.64
N TYR A 194 16.08 -13.34 -12.39
CA TYR A 194 17.47 -13.38 -12.84
C TYR A 194 17.58 -13.03 -14.32
N SER A 195 18.64 -12.31 -14.69
CA SER A 195 19.00 -12.04 -16.08
C SER A 195 19.03 -13.35 -16.89
N PRO A 196 18.40 -13.40 -18.08
CA PRO A 196 17.93 -12.28 -18.89
C PRO A 196 16.47 -11.84 -18.64
N TYR A 197 15.90 -12.14 -17.47
CA TYR A 197 14.56 -11.71 -17.04
C TYR A 197 13.43 -12.21 -17.97
N ASN A 198 13.53 -13.47 -18.40
CA ASN A 198 12.54 -14.09 -19.28
C ASN A 198 11.11 -13.98 -18.72
N VAL A 199 10.15 -13.73 -19.62
CA VAL A 199 8.75 -13.51 -19.26
C VAL A 199 7.84 -14.54 -19.91
N SER A 200 6.85 -15.03 -19.17
CA SER A 200 5.75 -15.88 -19.67
C SER A 200 4.41 -15.23 -19.40
N ILE A 201 3.60 -15.03 -20.44
CA ILE A 201 2.22 -14.52 -20.30
C ILE A 201 1.30 -15.63 -19.79
N LEU A 202 0.57 -15.35 -18.72
CA LEU A 202 -0.42 -16.27 -18.15
C LEU A 202 -1.84 -15.99 -18.65
N LEU A 203 -2.18 -14.72 -18.84
CA LEU A 203 -3.53 -14.25 -19.14
C LEU A 203 -3.47 -12.83 -19.70
N ASN A 204 -4.28 -12.49 -20.71
CA ASN A 204 -4.35 -11.13 -21.26
C ASN A 204 -5.76 -10.66 -21.69
N HIS A 205 -6.81 -11.46 -21.44
CA HIS A 205 -8.19 -11.09 -21.74
C HIS A 205 -9.20 -11.87 -20.89
N PHE A 206 -10.43 -11.37 -20.77
CA PHE A 206 -11.57 -12.09 -20.21
C PHE A 206 -12.47 -12.64 -21.34
N TYR A 207 -12.31 -13.91 -21.71
CA TYR A 207 -13.06 -14.55 -22.81
C TYR A 207 -13.07 -13.74 -24.12
N GLY A 208 -11.92 -13.19 -24.51
CA GLY A 208 -11.76 -12.33 -25.69
C GLY A 208 -12.09 -10.84 -25.45
N ARG A 209 -12.63 -10.48 -24.28
CA ARG A 209 -12.83 -9.07 -23.90
C ARG A 209 -11.56 -8.51 -23.30
N GLN A 210 -11.18 -7.33 -23.76
CA GLN A 210 -10.01 -6.62 -23.27
C GLN A 210 -10.23 -6.15 -21.82
N PHE A 211 -9.26 -6.45 -20.94
CA PHE A 211 -9.16 -5.83 -19.62
C PHE A 211 -8.92 -4.33 -19.72
N ASN A 212 -9.37 -3.58 -18.72
CA ASN A 212 -9.22 -2.13 -18.70
C ASN A 212 -7.73 -1.75 -18.55
N SER A 213 -7.18 -2.01 -17.36
CA SER A 213 -5.77 -1.88 -16.99
C SER A 213 -5.58 -2.65 -15.68
N LEU A 214 -4.86 -3.78 -15.73
CA LEU A 214 -4.64 -4.59 -14.54
C LEU A 214 -3.73 -3.85 -13.56
N ASN A 215 -4.18 -3.75 -12.31
CA ASN A 215 -3.53 -2.90 -11.32
C ASN A 215 -2.72 -3.73 -10.32
N ASP A 216 -3.29 -4.34 -9.29
CA ASP A 216 -2.53 -5.17 -8.33
C ASP A 216 -2.91 -6.66 -8.39
N VAL A 217 -2.03 -7.51 -7.85
CA VAL A 217 -2.13 -8.98 -7.87
C VAL A 217 -1.64 -9.61 -6.57
N LYS A 218 -2.33 -10.64 -6.10
CA LYS A 218 -1.92 -11.52 -4.98
C LYS A 218 -2.29 -12.98 -5.27
N VAL A 219 -1.59 -13.89 -4.60
CA VAL A 219 -1.82 -15.33 -4.74
C VAL A 219 -2.42 -15.90 -3.45
N HIS A 220 -3.52 -16.62 -3.59
CA HIS A 220 -4.13 -17.35 -2.47
C HIS A 220 -3.36 -18.65 -2.21
N SER A 221 -3.39 -19.18 -0.97
CA SER A 221 -2.74 -20.44 -0.58
C SER A 221 -3.06 -21.65 -1.48
N SER A 222 -4.22 -21.66 -2.13
CA SER A 222 -4.62 -22.65 -3.14
C SER A 222 -3.79 -22.65 -4.44
N GLY A 223 -3.01 -21.59 -4.68
CA GLY A 223 -2.33 -21.28 -5.95
C GLY A 223 -3.17 -20.51 -6.98
N THR A 224 -4.41 -20.14 -6.65
CA THR A 224 -5.24 -19.25 -7.47
C THR A 224 -4.73 -17.81 -7.36
N ILE A 225 -4.64 -17.13 -8.50
CA ILE A 225 -4.18 -15.74 -8.63
C ILE A 225 -5.38 -14.82 -8.58
N PHE A 226 -5.31 -13.74 -7.80
CA PHE A 226 -6.34 -12.71 -7.68
C PHE A 226 -5.77 -11.37 -8.10
N PHE A 227 -6.53 -10.60 -8.87
CA PHE A 227 -6.06 -9.32 -9.39
C PHE A 227 -7.21 -8.35 -9.63
N THR A 228 -6.88 -7.06 -9.64
CA THR A 228 -7.83 -5.96 -9.85
C THR A 228 -7.74 -5.43 -11.28
N ASP A 229 -8.89 -5.08 -11.85
CA ASP A 229 -9.00 -4.41 -13.15
C ASP A 229 -9.75 -3.08 -12.98
N VAL A 230 -9.09 -1.99 -13.34
CA VAL A 230 -9.47 -0.60 -13.01
C VAL A 230 -9.13 0.29 -14.22
N PRO A 231 -9.72 1.48 -14.42
CA PRO A 231 -9.61 2.21 -15.68
C PRO A 231 -8.47 3.24 -15.70
N TYR A 232 -7.42 3.06 -14.88
CA TYR A 232 -6.34 4.04 -14.75
C TYR A 232 -5.62 4.32 -16.07
N GLY A 233 -5.29 3.30 -16.85
CA GLY A 233 -4.63 3.50 -18.14
C GLY A 233 -5.44 4.35 -19.12
N TYR A 234 -6.78 4.36 -19.00
CA TYR A 234 -7.64 5.27 -19.75
C TYR A 234 -7.56 6.70 -19.23
N TYR A 235 -7.59 6.88 -17.90
CA TYR A 235 -7.42 8.20 -17.27
C TYR A 235 -6.04 8.81 -17.50
N GLN A 236 -5.02 7.98 -17.70
CA GLN A 236 -3.65 8.36 -18.04
C GLN A 236 -3.41 8.46 -19.56
N HIS A 237 -4.43 8.18 -20.39
CA HIS A 237 -4.43 8.31 -21.86
C HIS A 237 -3.52 7.37 -22.65
N PHE A 238 -3.12 6.24 -22.07
CA PHE A 238 -2.39 5.21 -22.82
C PHE A 238 -3.22 3.95 -23.08
N LYS A 239 -4.48 3.88 -22.60
CA LYS A 239 -5.45 2.84 -22.97
C LYS A 239 -6.72 3.43 -23.61
N PRO A 240 -7.41 2.66 -24.48
CA PRO A 240 -8.74 3.02 -24.96
C PRO A 240 -9.76 3.03 -23.82
N LYS A 241 -10.97 3.51 -24.12
CA LYS A 241 -12.09 3.52 -23.17
C LYS A 241 -12.33 2.10 -22.59
N PRO A 242 -12.54 1.97 -21.27
CA PRO A 242 -12.87 0.71 -20.60
C PRO A 242 -14.02 -0.05 -21.26
N GLN A 243 -13.91 -1.37 -21.35
CA GLN A 243 -14.93 -2.27 -21.90
C GLN A 243 -15.46 -3.28 -20.87
N LEU A 244 -14.85 -3.34 -19.69
CA LEU A 244 -15.29 -4.13 -18.54
C LEU A 244 -15.63 -3.23 -17.36
N PRO A 245 -16.52 -3.65 -16.45
CA PRO A 245 -16.68 -2.98 -15.16
C PRO A 245 -15.41 -3.11 -14.32
N ASN A 246 -15.26 -2.23 -13.32
CA ASN A 246 -14.17 -2.30 -12.35
C ASN A 246 -14.43 -3.45 -11.37
N GLN A 247 -13.55 -4.45 -11.37
CA GLN A 247 -13.83 -5.74 -10.73
C GLN A 247 -12.56 -6.41 -10.21
N VAL A 248 -12.74 -7.36 -9.28
CA VAL A 248 -11.69 -8.28 -8.84
C VAL A 248 -11.92 -9.63 -9.50
N TYR A 249 -10.87 -10.16 -10.11
CA TYR A 249 -10.88 -11.44 -10.80
C TYR A 249 -10.06 -12.49 -10.05
N SER A 250 -10.44 -13.76 -10.22
CA SER A 250 -9.62 -14.91 -9.88
C SER A 250 -9.25 -15.67 -11.14
N PHE A 251 -8.00 -16.09 -11.25
CA PHE A 251 -7.47 -16.93 -12.31
C PHE A 251 -6.80 -18.17 -11.73
N ASN A 252 -7.23 -19.35 -12.17
CA ASN A 252 -6.61 -20.61 -11.79
C ASN A 252 -5.59 -21.03 -12.86
N PRO A 253 -4.28 -20.93 -12.59
CA PRO A 253 -3.25 -21.23 -13.59
C PRO A 253 -3.15 -22.72 -13.94
N ARG A 254 -3.77 -23.63 -13.17
CA ARG A 254 -3.80 -25.07 -13.50
C ARG A 254 -4.86 -25.44 -14.51
N THR A 255 -6.01 -24.75 -14.49
CA THR A 255 -7.16 -25.08 -15.34
C THR A 255 -7.43 -24.02 -16.41
N GLY A 256 -6.81 -22.84 -16.30
CA GLY A 256 -7.13 -21.67 -17.13
C GLY A 256 -8.46 -21.00 -16.77
N ALA A 257 -9.17 -21.48 -15.74
CA ALA A 257 -10.46 -20.93 -15.36
C ALA A 257 -10.29 -19.50 -14.80
N ILE A 258 -11.11 -18.59 -15.30
CA ILE A 258 -11.17 -17.20 -14.87
C ILE A 258 -12.60 -16.80 -14.53
N ARG A 259 -12.78 -16.02 -13.46
CA ARG A 259 -14.09 -15.45 -13.11
C ARG A 259 -13.93 -14.20 -12.25
N VAL A 260 -14.99 -13.41 -12.19
CA VAL A 260 -15.14 -12.32 -11.22
C VAL A 260 -15.39 -12.91 -9.83
N VAL A 261 -14.76 -12.34 -8.80
CA VAL A 261 -14.95 -12.73 -7.40
C VAL A 261 -15.53 -11.64 -6.51
N ALA A 262 -15.36 -10.38 -6.90
CA ALA A 262 -16.01 -9.23 -6.29
C ALA A 262 -16.30 -8.16 -7.35
N ASP A 263 -17.44 -7.51 -7.22
CA ASP A 263 -17.89 -6.36 -7.99
C ASP A 263 -18.40 -5.25 -7.05
N GLN A 264 -18.98 -4.19 -7.62
CA GLN A 264 -19.52 -3.02 -6.90
C GLN A 264 -18.49 -2.21 -6.09
N LEU A 265 -17.20 -2.44 -6.29
CA LEU A 265 -16.14 -1.52 -5.89
C LEU A 265 -16.07 -0.40 -6.94
N ASP A 266 -15.79 0.83 -6.51
CA ASP A 266 -15.71 1.95 -7.46
C ASP A 266 -14.41 1.84 -8.28
N LYS A 267 -13.25 1.79 -7.62
CA LYS A 267 -11.93 1.55 -8.24
C LYS A 267 -11.13 0.57 -7.36
N PRO A 268 -11.28 -0.75 -7.57
CA PRO A 268 -10.51 -1.73 -6.83
C PRO A 268 -9.03 -1.58 -7.19
N ASN A 269 -8.17 -1.50 -6.18
CA ASN A 269 -6.76 -1.21 -6.34
C ASN A 269 -5.91 -2.31 -5.66
N GLY A 270 -5.10 -2.00 -4.66
CA GLY A 270 -4.32 -2.97 -3.90
C GLY A 270 -5.19 -4.02 -3.22
N LEU A 271 -4.66 -5.24 -3.09
CA LEU A 271 -5.30 -6.30 -2.31
C LEU A 271 -4.30 -7.07 -1.46
N ALA A 272 -4.75 -7.61 -0.33
CA ALA A 272 -3.95 -8.45 0.55
C ALA A 272 -4.83 -9.49 1.27
N PHE A 273 -4.34 -10.72 1.38
CA PHE A 273 -5.00 -11.73 2.21
C PHE A 273 -4.55 -11.61 3.66
N ALA A 274 -5.46 -11.86 4.60
CA ALA A 274 -5.08 -12.18 5.97
C ALA A 274 -4.28 -13.48 6.01
N ARG A 275 -3.56 -13.71 7.12
CA ARG A 275 -2.61 -14.83 7.25
C ARG A 275 -3.22 -16.21 7.06
N ASP A 276 -4.48 -16.39 7.45
CA ASP A 276 -5.19 -17.66 7.30
C ASP A 276 -5.90 -17.81 5.94
N TYR A 277 -5.79 -16.80 5.07
CA TYR A 277 -6.41 -16.69 3.76
C TYR A 277 -7.95 -16.75 3.76
N LYS A 278 -8.60 -16.65 4.92
CA LYS A 278 -10.07 -16.63 5.02
C LYS A 278 -10.66 -15.23 4.87
N THR A 279 -9.81 -14.22 4.99
CA THR A 279 -10.16 -12.82 4.80
C THR A 279 -9.28 -12.22 3.72
N VAL A 280 -9.86 -11.35 2.92
CA VAL A 280 -9.15 -10.51 1.93
C VAL A 280 -9.55 -9.06 2.09
N TYR A 281 -8.56 -8.20 2.02
CA TYR A 281 -8.69 -6.75 1.98
C TYR A 281 -8.50 -6.27 0.55
N VAL A 282 -9.34 -5.35 0.09
CA VAL A 282 -9.25 -4.71 -1.22
C VAL A 282 -9.41 -3.21 -1.04
N ALA A 283 -8.43 -2.44 -1.48
CA ALA A 283 -8.51 -0.99 -1.52
C ALA A 283 -9.52 -0.54 -2.57
N ASP A 284 -10.32 0.46 -2.24
CA ASP A 284 -11.25 1.14 -3.15
C ASP A 284 -10.88 2.63 -3.18
N THR A 285 -10.25 3.02 -4.29
CA THR A 285 -9.71 4.35 -4.56
C THR A 285 -10.68 5.21 -5.38
N GLY A 286 -11.98 4.99 -5.22
CA GLY A 286 -13.03 5.66 -5.98
C GLY A 286 -12.92 7.19 -6.02
N SER A 287 -12.44 7.81 -4.93
CA SER A 287 -12.18 9.25 -4.82
C SER A 287 -11.18 9.78 -5.83
N LEU A 288 -10.36 8.91 -6.42
CA LEU A 288 -9.41 9.24 -7.49
C LEU A 288 -10.08 9.14 -8.86
N ILE A 289 -10.59 10.26 -9.36
CA ILE A 289 -11.26 10.33 -10.68
C ILE A 289 -10.31 10.76 -11.81
N GLY A 290 -9.01 10.56 -11.62
CA GLY A 290 -7.97 10.87 -12.62
C GLY A 290 -7.85 12.38 -12.87
N LYS A 291 -7.80 12.80 -14.14
CA LYS A 291 -7.69 14.23 -14.49
C LYS A 291 -8.91 15.08 -14.12
N PHE A 292 -10.01 14.45 -13.71
CA PHE A 292 -11.17 15.18 -13.19
C PHE A 292 -10.98 15.62 -11.72
N GLY A 293 -9.82 15.34 -11.12
CA GLY A 293 -9.46 15.73 -9.76
C GLY A 293 -9.80 14.64 -8.75
N HIS A 294 -10.37 15.07 -7.63
CA HIS A 294 -10.77 14.19 -6.54
C HIS A 294 -12.23 14.44 -6.16
N ASP A 295 -12.96 13.36 -5.90
CA ASP A 295 -14.30 13.43 -5.33
C ASP A 295 -14.27 12.81 -3.93
N LEU A 296 -14.25 13.68 -2.92
CA LEU A 296 -14.18 13.28 -1.51
C LEU A 296 -15.46 12.58 -1.02
N THR A 297 -16.51 12.54 -1.83
CA THR A 297 -17.75 11.81 -1.52
C THR A 297 -17.72 10.35 -1.98
N LEU A 298 -16.69 9.96 -2.76
CA LEU A 298 -16.46 8.60 -3.26
C LEU A 298 -15.48 7.82 -2.35
N PRO A 299 -15.38 6.49 -2.52
CA PRO A 299 -14.55 5.66 -1.65
C PRO A 299 -13.08 6.08 -1.56
N ALA A 300 -12.57 6.16 -0.33
CA ALA A 300 -11.15 6.18 0.03
C ALA A 300 -10.91 5.10 1.10
N THR A 301 -11.44 3.91 0.84
CA THR A 301 -11.63 2.86 1.86
C THR A 301 -10.82 1.62 1.57
N ILE A 302 -10.51 0.86 2.61
CA ILE A 302 -10.19 -0.57 2.51
C ILE A 302 -11.46 -1.36 2.80
N GLN A 303 -11.81 -2.25 1.89
CA GLN A 303 -12.96 -3.15 2.00
C GLN A 303 -12.48 -4.54 2.41
N GLU A 304 -13.19 -5.19 3.31
CA GLU A 304 -12.91 -6.55 3.77
C GLU A 304 -13.99 -7.50 3.25
N PHE A 305 -13.57 -8.71 2.89
CA PHE A 305 -14.43 -9.79 2.46
C PHE A 305 -14.02 -11.11 3.11
N ASP A 306 -15.01 -11.96 3.33
CA ASP A 306 -14.77 -13.38 3.62
C ASP A 306 -14.45 -14.11 2.32
N VAL A 307 -13.45 -14.98 2.34
CA VAL A 307 -13.07 -15.84 1.22
C VAL A 307 -13.77 -17.19 1.38
N ASP A 308 -14.72 -17.48 0.50
CA ASP A 308 -15.44 -18.75 0.54
C ASP A 308 -14.47 -19.93 0.32
N PRO A 309 -14.36 -20.89 1.26
CA PRO A 309 -13.30 -21.92 1.20
C PRO A 309 -13.47 -22.92 0.06
N LYS A 310 -14.67 -22.99 -0.56
CA LYS A 310 -14.97 -23.93 -1.64
C LYS A 310 -14.78 -23.32 -3.02
N THR A 311 -15.29 -22.11 -3.21
CA THR A 311 -15.33 -21.42 -4.51
C THR A 311 -14.25 -20.36 -4.63
N LEU A 312 -13.72 -19.87 -3.51
CA LEU A 312 -12.87 -18.68 -3.38
C LEU A 312 -13.54 -17.38 -3.82
N ALA A 313 -14.87 -17.32 -3.78
CA ALA A 313 -15.60 -16.07 -4.01
C ALA A 313 -15.47 -15.16 -2.80
N PHE A 314 -15.46 -13.84 -3.03
CA PHE A 314 -15.44 -12.86 -1.95
C PHE A 314 -16.88 -12.59 -1.51
N LYS A 315 -17.13 -12.68 -0.20
CA LYS A 315 -18.46 -12.61 0.41
C LYS A 315 -18.47 -11.58 1.53
N ASN A 316 -19.66 -11.18 1.97
CA ASN A 316 -19.87 -10.35 3.16
C ASN A 316 -19.01 -9.08 3.19
N ARG A 317 -19.04 -8.32 2.07
CA ARG A 317 -18.35 -7.04 1.93
C ARG A 317 -18.67 -6.13 3.10
N ARG A 318 -17.64 -5.55 3.71
CA ARG A 318 -17.74 -4.56 4.77
C ARG A 318 -16.59 -3.57 4.68
N VAL A 319 -16.81 -2.35 5.17
CA VAL A 319 -15.71 -1.37 5.31
C VAL A 319 -14.82 -1.85 6.45
N PHE A 320 -13.53 -1.94 6.18
CA PHE A 320 -12.52 -2.21 7.20
C PHE A 320 -11.89 -0.92 7.71
N ALA A 321 -11.43 -0.07 6.80
CA ALA A 321 -10.80 1.20 7.15
C ALA A 321 -11.13 2.30 6.13
N TYR A 322 -10.95 3.55 6.55
CA TYR A 322 -11.03 4.75 5.71
C TYR A 322 -9.72 5.52 5.85
N ALA A 323 -9.09 5.88 4.73
CA ALA A 323 -7.85 6.66 4.74
C ALA A 323 -8.16 8.14 5.03
N ASP A 324 -7.48 8.73 6.00
CA ASP A 324 -7.69 10.13 6.35
C ASP A 324 -6.97 11.12 5.41
N SER A 325 -6.04 10.62 4.59
CA SER A 325 -5.27 11.36 3.60
C SER A 325 -5.29 10.63 2.26
N GLY A 326 -5.90 11.23 1.25
CA GLY A 326 -6.05 10.66 -0.08
C GLY A 326 -6.86 9.38 -0.12
N ALA A 327 -6.28 8.30 -0.67
CA ALA A 327 -6.89 6.99 -0.75
C ALA A 327 -5.82 5.90 -0.55
N PRO A 328 -6.19 4.71 -0.03
CA PRO A 328 -5.26 3.58 0.09
C PRO A 328 -5.01 2.96 -1.28
N ASP A 329 -3.75 2.77 -1.66
CA ASP A 329 -3.30 2.25 -2.95
C ASP A 329 -2.85 0.78 -2.76
N GLY A 330 -1.54 0.49 -2.81
CA GLY A 330 -1.00 -0.82 -2.46
C GLY A 330 -1.29 -1.24 -1.01
N LEU A 331 -1.64 -2.52 -0.80
CA LEU A 331 -1.95 -3.12 0.50
C LEU A 331 -0.98 -4.24 0.91
N GLY A 332 -0.81 -4.41 2.22
CA GLY A 332 -0.01 -5.47 2.82
C GLY A 332 -0.46 -5.82 4.24
N VAL A 333 0.00 -6.96 4.75
CA VAL A 333 -0.32 -7.43 6.11
C VAL A 333 0.96 -7.89 6.81
N ASP A 334 1.12 -7.53 8.08
CA ASP A 334 2.26 -7.95 8.89
C ASP A 334 2.03 -9.27 9.66
N GLU A 335 3.06 -9.72 10.38
CA GLU A 335 3.02 -10.94 11.20
C GLU A 335 2.06 -10.87 12.40
N PHE A 336 1.62 -9.67 12.79
CA PHE A 336 0.67 -9.40 13.86
C PHE A 336 -0.78 -9.31 13.36
N GLY A 337 -1.00 -9.29 12.04
CA GLY A 337 -2.31 -9.15 11.41
C GLY A 337 -2.73 -7.71 11.17
N ASN A 338 -1.84 -6.74 11.37
CA ASN A 338 -2.11 -5.34 11.02
C ASN A 338 -2.11 -5.19 9.50
N VAL A 339 -3.02 -4.36 9.00
CA VAL A 339 -3.18 -4.05 7.58
C VAL A 339 -2.51 -2.71 7.29
N TYR A 340 -1.67 -2.70 6.26
CA TYR A 340 -0.92 -1.54 5.81
C TYR A 340 -1.52 -1.07 4.48
N GLY A 341 -1.59 0.24 4.28
CA GLY A 341 -2.02 0.84 3.01
C GLY A 341 -1.17 2.05 2.65
N ALA A 342 -0.65 2.08 1.42
CA ALA A 342 0.03 3.24 0.87
C ALA A 342 -1.00 4.35 0.65
N CYS A 343 -0.80 5.51 1.27
CA CYS A 343 -1.73 6.64 1.28
C CYS A 343 -1.01 7.92 0.83
N PHE A 344 -1.74 9.04 0.75
CA PHE A 344 -1.18 10.29 0.24
C PHE A 344 -0.18 10.97 1.19
N ASP A 345 -0.13 10.58 2.46
CA ASP A 345 0.81 11.09 3.45
C ASP A 345 1.89 10.09 3.87
N GLY A 346 1.93 8.90 3.26
CA GLY A 346 2.90 7.84 3.56
C GLY A 346 2.26 6.47 3.58
N VAL A 347 2.60 5.64 4.58
CA VAL A 347 1.96 4.33 4.78
C VAL A 347 1.19 4.33 6.08
N ASN A 348 -0.10 4.03 6.02
CA ASN A 348 -0.99 3.96 7.18
C ASN A 348 -1.12 2.52 7.65
N VAL A 349 -1.19 2.31 8.97
CA VAL A 349 -1.30 1.00 9.59
C VAL A 349 -2.55 0.93 10.44
N TRP A 350 -3.39 -0.06 10.16
CA TRP A 350 -4.60 -0.36 10.91
C TRP A 350 -4.47 -1.71 11.60
N ASN A 351 -4.93 -1.81 12.85
CA ASN A 351 -4.99 -3.08 13.56
C ASN A 351 -6.10 -3.99 12.97
N PRO A 352 -6.21 -5.27 13.40
CA PRO A 352 -7.23 -6.18 12.88
C PRO A 352 -8.69 -5.74 13.06
N SER A 353 -8.98 -4.73 13.90
CA SER A 353 -10.32 -4.14 14.01
C SER A 353 -10.59 -2.97 13.07
N GLY A 354 -9.60 -2.56 12.26
CA GLY A 354 -9.71 -1.42 11.35
C GLY A 354 -9.40 -0.07 12.01
N THR A 355 -8.86 -0.07 13.23
CA THR A 355 -8.45 1.15 13.94
C THR A 355 -7.08 1.60 13.44
N LEU A 356 -6.93 2.88 13.09
CA LEU A 356 -5.64 3.45 12.70
C LEU A 356 -4.71 3.52 13.92
N ILE A 357 -3.61 2.78 13.90
CA ILE A 357 -2.66 2.72 15.03
C ILE A 357 -1.44 3.59 14.82
N GLY A 358 -1.07 3.81 13.56
CA GLY A 358 0.13 4.55 13.23
C GLY A 358 0.32 4.82 11.75
N LYS A 359 1.28 5.69 11.45
CA LYS A 359 1.72 5.99 10.09
C LYS A 359 3.23 6.08 9.99
N PHE A 360 3.76 5.59 8.87
CA PHE A 360 5.05 5.99 8.34
C PHE A 360 4.83 7.28 7.57
N PHE A 361 4.81 8.41 8.27
CA PHE A 361 4.42 9.71 7.72
C PHE A 361 5.58 10.31 6.91
N LEU A 362 5.38 10.46 5.60
CA LEU A 362 6.36 10.97 4.66
C LEU A 362 6.12 12.43 4.27
N GLY A 363 4.90 12.94 4.48
CA GLY A 363 4.47 14.24 3.96
C GLY A 363 4.38 14.28 2.43
N THR A 364 4.30 13.12 1.80
CA THR A 364 4.14 12.94 0.36
C THR A 364 3.47 11.59 0.12
N LYS A 365 2.83 11.47 -1.06
CA LYS A 365 2.14 10.26 -1.46
C LYS A 365 3.10 9.08 -1.57
N SER A 366 2.67 7.95 -1.03
CA SER A 366 3.21 6.63 -1.36
C SER A 366 2.22 5.91 -2.26
N ALA A 367 2.72 5.27 -3.32
CA ALA A 367 1.90 4.46 -4.21
C ALA A 367 1.91 2.98 -3.79
N ASN A 368 3.05 2.45 -3.33
CA ASN A 368 3.12 1.10 -2.81
C ASN A 368 4.31 0.92 -1.83
N PHE A 369 4.38 -0.25 -1.17
CA PHE A 369 5.46 -0.65 -0.29
C PHE A 369 5.64 -2.17 -0.29
N ALA A 370 6.79 -2.66 0.14
CA ALA A 370 6.96 -4.07 0.45
C ALA A 370 7.88 -4.31 1.64
N PHE A 371 7.61 -5.41 2.35
CA PHE A 371 8.55 -5.94 3.32
C PHE A 371 9.70 -6.61 2.58
N ALA A 372 10.89 -6.04 2.70
CA ALA A 372 12.11 -6.60 2.15
C ALA A 372 12.79 -7.52 3.17
N GLY A 373 12.11 -8.57 3.64
CA GLY A 373 12.55 -9.39 4.77
C GLY A 373 12.23 -8.79 6.14
N LYS A 374 12.59 -9.50 7.21
CA LYS A 374 12.18 -9.11 8.57
C LYS A 374 12.78 -7.76 8.98
N GLY A 375 11.93 -6.85 9.44
CA GLY A 375 12.32 -5.54 9.96
C GLY A 375 12.71 -4.50 8.91
N ARG A 376 12.50 -4.76 7.61
CA ARG A 376 12.75 -3.81 6.53
C ARG A 376 11.47 -3.56 5.75
N LEU A 377 10.97 -2.33 5.77
CA LEU A 377 9.85 -1.88 4.94
C LEU A 377 10.36 -0.88 3.90
N VAL A 378 10.30 -1.23 2.63
CA VAL A 378 10.64 -0.32 1.53
C VAL A 378 9.36 0.35 1.05
N ILE A 379 9.36 1.67 0.98
CA ILE A 379 8.20 2.49 0.64
C ILE A 379 8.52 3.27 -0.64
N LEU A 380 7.67 3.12 -1.66
CA LEU A 380 7.77 3.79 -2.95
C LEU A 380 6.93 5.06 -2.92
N ALA A 381 7.57 6.22 -3.16
CA ALA A 381 6.97 7.54 -3.00
C ALA A 381 7.28 8.44 -4.22
N GLU A 382 6.96 7.94 -5.41
CA GLU A 382 7.14 8.55 -6.73
C GLU A 382 8.62 8.85 -7.03
N THR A 383 9.13 9.98 -6.53
CA THR A 383 10.49 10.47 -6.76
C THR A 383 11.50 10.00 -5.70
N LYS A 384 11.04 9.23 -4.70
CA LYS A 384 11.86 8.76 -3.58
C LYS A 384 11.56 7.31 -3.25
N ILE A 385 12.58 6.61 -2.78
CA ILE A 385 12.44 5.36 -2.04
C ILE A 385 12.82 5.63 -0.59
N TYR A 386 11.96 5.21 0.33
CA TYR A 386 12.24 5.22 1.77
C TYR A 386 12.47 3.79 2.26
N LEU A 387 13.35 3.64 3.24
CA LEU A 387 13.52 2.42 4.02
C LEU A 387 13.19 2.70 5.48
N ALA A 388 12.18 2.00 5.99
CA ALA A 388 11.92 1.91 7.41
C ALA A 388 12.62 0.67 7.99
N GLN A 389 13.41 0.86 9.05
CA GLN A 389 13.87 -0.23 9.90
C GLN A 389 12.95 -0.32 11.11
N ILE A 390 12.28 -1.45 11.25
CA ILE A 390 11.23 -1.70 12.25
C ILE A 390 11.34 -3.10 12.86
N LYS A 391 10.47 -3.44 13.81
CA LYS A 391 10.40 -4.78 14.41
C LYS A 391 9.53 -5.74 13.59
N ALA A 392 8.42 -5.27 13.06
CA ALA A 392 7.46 -6.10 12.33
C ALA A 392 8.08 -6.71 11.07
N GLY A 393 7.68 -7.96 10.77
CA GLY A 393 7.86 -8.60 9.48
C GLY A 393 6.54 -8.69 8.72
N GLY A 394 6.62 -8.70 7.38
CA GLY A 394 5.47 -8.96 6.52
C GLY A 394 5.07 -10.42 6.48
N MET A 395 3.85 -10.70 6.02
CA MET A 395 3.51 -12.04 5.56
C MET A 395 4.45 -12.51 4.44
N SER A 396 4.79 -13.80 4.45
CA SER A 396 5.52 -14.40 3.34
C SER A 396 4.67 -14.34 2.07
N LEU A 397 5.20 -13.71 1.03
CA LEU A 397 4.64 -13.72 -0.32
C LEU A 397 5.32 -14.76 -1.21
N MET A 398 6.05 -15.71 -0.61
CA MET A 398 6.60 -16.86 -1.33
C MET A 398 5.49 -17.91 -1.49
N TYR A 399 5.13 -18.18 -2.75
CA TYR A 399 4.02 -19.04 -3.12
C TYR A 399 4.51 -20.22 -3.98
N GLY A 400 4.69 -21.37 -3.32
CA GLY A 400 4.93 -22.65 -3.99
C GLY A 400 6.35 -22.86 -4.50
#